data_AF-A0A5J4TN54-F1
#
_entry.id   AF-A0A5J4TN54-F1
#
_cell.length_a   1.000
_cell.length_b   1.000
_cell.length_c   1.000
_cell.angle_alpha   90.00
_cell.angle_beta   90.00
_cell.angle_gamma   90.00
#
_symmetry.space_group_name_H-M   'P 1'
#
loop_
_entity.id
_entity.type
_entity.pdbx_description
1 polymer ?
#
loop_
_entity_poly.entity_id
_entity_poly.type
_entity_poly.pdbx_seq_one_letter_code
_entity_poly.pdbx_strand_id
1 'polypeptide(L)'
;MKVETDQHSVPIVTSQSNGGAIYLNITSGALVTISISSFYQCEAYNGGGIYTIIESGGQMTIDGQCEFTECKVSYNGGGIYAQIHNLNSLLTLEDGLKFERCNSNYKGGGIYFDIRDQATCIINKVQFKDCNAYSGGGSCIYQYDSTKQTFNGTQFVNCEALSEGGGIMVEIYSENSILELIDLTFENCKAQYYGGGGMNLYIQDGAQFVMSGTCLFKNCSAVNGGGIYSAIRVGGQINIKNQCIFSECKTSDSGGGIFSDINSGSLNIEDTTFDSCTCNQPGNGGGIALIQGSSSIISITNSSFINCKTILNSSDQRYGWGGAIFIQTSVATEN
;
A
#
# COMPACT_ATOMS: atom_id res chain seq x y z
N MET A 1 -24.50 10.43 -14.03
CA MET A 1 -24.70 11.67 -13.24
C MET A 1 -23.37 12.40 -13.18
N LYS A 2 -23.37 13.72 -13.40
CA LYS A 2 -22.18 14.56 -13.19
C LYS A 2 -22.37 15.34 -11.90
N VAL A 3 -21.41 15.26 -10.98
CA VAL A 3 -21.39 16.06 -9.76
C VAL A 3 -20.25 17.07 -9.87
N GLU A 4 -20.61 18.35 -9.76
CA GLU A 4 -19.68 19.47 -9.63
C GLU A 4 -20.08 20.22 -8.37
N THR A 5 -19.14 20.42 -7.45
CA THR A 5 -19.35 21.28 -6.28
C THR A 5 -18.61 22.59 -6.50
N ASP A 6 -19.29 23.74 -6.31
CA ASP A 6 -18.64 25.05 -6.33
C ASP A 6 -17.46 25.08 -5.34
N GLN A 7 -16.46 25.95 -5.56
CA GLN A 7 -15.23 26.09 -4.74
C GLN A 7 -15.45 26.47 -3.25
N HIS A 8 -16.67 26.35 -2.74
CA HIS A 8 -17.01 26.59 -1.35
C HIS A 8 -17.22 25.23 -0.66
N SER A 9 -16.26 24.92 0.22
CA SER A 9 -16.21 23.83 1.19
C SER A 9 -17.59 23.29 1.61
N VAL A 10 -17.73 21.96 1.61
CA VAL A 10 -18.85 21.24 2.26
C VAL A 10 -18.41 20.78 3.66
N PRO A 11 -18.57 21.59 4.72
CA PRO A 11 -18.37 21.10 6.09
C PRO A 11 -19.63 20.35 6.51
N ILE A 12 -19.52 19.03 6.63
CA ILE A 12 -20.56 18.20 7.23
C ILE A 12 -19.91 17.44 8.38
N VAL A 13 -20.39 17.72 9.58
CA VAL A 13 -19.92 17.14 10.84
C VAL A 13 -21.02 16.26 11.38
N THR A 14 -20.94 14.95 11.14
CA THR A 14 -21.51 13.96 12.07
C THR A 14 -20.64 12.70 12.08
N SER A 15 -20.01 12.40 13.22
CA SER A 15 -19.09 11.27 13.40
C SER A 15 -19.74 9.87 13.34
N GLN A 16 -21.01 9.76 12.92
CA GLN A 16 -21.76 8.50 12.83
C GLN A 16 -22.35 8.19 11.44
N SER A 17 -22.20 9.07 10.45
CA SER A 17 -22.71 8.84 9.10
C SER A 17 -21.62 8.32 8.16
N ASN A 18 -22.02 7.69 7.05
CA ASN A 18 -21.10 7.27 5.98
C ASN A 18 -21.13 8.32 4.87
N GLY A 19 -19.96 8.74 4.39
CA GLY A 19 -19.84 9.72 3.31
C GLY A 19 -20.09 11.12 3.83
N GLY A 20 -19.04 11.79 4.32
CA GLY A 20 -19.22 13.09 4.97
C GLY A 20 -19.79 14.14 4.01
N ALA A 21 -19.36 14.15 2.74
CA ALA A 21 -20.01 14.97 1.72
C ALA A 21 -20.99 14.18 0.84
N ILE A 22 -20.60 12.96 0.43
CA ILE A 22 -21.32 12.19 -0.57
C ILE A 22 -21.42 10.72 -0.15
N TYR A 23 -22.64 10.19 -0.21
CA TYR A 23 -22.92 8.76 -0.20
C TYR A 23 -23.44 8.32 -1.57
N LEU A 24 -22.81 7.33 -2.18
CA LEU A 24 -23.21 6.79 -3.49
C LEU A 24 -23.42 5.27 -3.42
N ASN A 25 -24.51 4.83 -4.05
CA ASN A 25 -24.70 3.45 -4.44
C ASN A 25 -24.93 3.40 -5.96
N ILE A 26 -23.95 2.86 -6.69
CA ILE A 26 -23.88 2.88 -8.16
C ILE A 26 -24.07 1.46 -8.66
N THR A 27 -25.25 1.18 -9.21
CA THR A 27 -25.65 -0.15 -9.63
C THR A 27 -26.15 -0.18 -11.07
N SER A 28 -26.39 -1.38 -11.59
CA SER A 28 -27.11 -1.60 -12.86
C SER A 28 -26.48 -0.88 -14.06
N GLY A 29 -25.15 -0.84 -14.13
CA GLY A 29 -24.43 -0.16 -15.22
C GLY A 29 -24.41 1.37 -15.15
N ALA A 30 -24.88 1.97 -14.05
CA ALA A 30 -24.92 3.43 -13.91
C ALA A 30 -23.52 4.04 -13.97
N LEU A 31 -23.39 5.21 -14.60
CA LEU A 31 -22.13 5.94 -14.75
C LEU A 31 -22.18 7.24 -13.93
N VAL A 32 -21.20 7.44 -13.07
CA VAL A 32 -21.04 8.65 -12.24
C VAL A 32 -19.67 9.27 -12.49
N THR A 33 -19.64 10.59 -12.67
CA THR A 33 -18.40 11.36 -12.75
C THR A 33 -18.43 12.47 -11.71
N ILE A 34 -17.38 12.56 -10.90
CA ILE A 34 -17.11 13.70 -10.01
C ILE A 34 -15.96 14.48 -10.62
N SER A 35 -16.17 15.78 -10.81
CA SER A 35 -15.19 16.63 -11.47
C SER A 35 -15.03 17.97 -10.78
N ILE A 36 -13.81 18.50 -10.77
CA ILE A 36 -13.50 19.88 -10.34
C ILE A 36 -14.10 20.17 -8.96
N SER A 37 -13.92 19.26 -8.01
CA SER A 37 -14.59 19.31 -6.71
C SER A 37 -13.59 19.23 -5.56
N SER A 38 -13.82 20.05 -4.52
CA SER A 38 -12.94 20.13 -3.35
C SER A 38 -13.68 19.63 -2.12
N PHE A 39 -13.16 18.57 -1.51
CA PHE A 39 -13.65 17.98 -0.27
C PHE A 39 -12.74 18.43 0.87
N TYR A 40 -13.15 19.48 1.60
CA TYR A 40 -12.36 20.08 2.66
C TYR A 40 -12.99 19.83 4.03
N GLN A 41 -12.20 19.27 4.96
CA GLN A 41 -12.62 19.00 6.35
C GLN A 41 -13.93 18.21 6.47
N CYS A 42 -14.19 17.33 5.52
CA CYS A 42 -15.35 16.45 5.57
C CYS A 42 -15.10 15.33 6.60
N GLU A 43 -16.07 15.11 7.51
CA GLU A 43 -15.93 14.16 8.61
C GLU A 43 -17.04 13.10 8.58
N ALA A 44 -16.68 11.84 8.81
CA ALA A 44 -17.62 10.72 8.77
C ALA A 44 -17.19 9.54 9.67
N TYR A 45 -18.02 8.50 9.75
CA TYR A 45 -17.62 7.19 10.25
C TYR A 45 -16.76 6.44 9.23
N ASN A 46 -17.16 6.43 7.95
CA ASN A 46 -16.37 5.96 6.81
C ASN A 46 -16.46 6.97 5.65
N GLY A 47 -15.38 7.14 4.91
CA GLY A 47 -15.34 7.98 3.71
C GLY A 47 -15.59 9.45 4.04
N GLY A 48 -14.57 10.15 4.56
CA GLY A 48 -14.74 11.52 5.06
C GLY A 48 -15.32 12.45 4.00
N GLY A 49 -14.81 12.40 2.77
CA GLY A 49 -15.45 13.04 1.62
C GLY A 49 -16.53 12.15 1.01
N ILE A 50 -16.16 10.96 0.54
CA ILE A 50 -17.06 10.08 -0.22
C ILE A 50 -17.11 8.68 0.39
N TYR A 51 -18.32 8.17 0.55
CA TYR A 51 -18.59 6.75 0.70
C TYR A 51 -19.26 6.25 -0.58
N THR A 52 -18.71 5.21 -1.20
CA THR A 52 -19.26 4.66 -2.43
C THR A 52 -19.33 3.14 -2.42
N ILE A 53 -20.44 2.61 -2.93
CA ILE A 53 -20.64 1.21 -3.30
C ILE A 53 -20.84 1.18 -4.81
N ILE A 54 -20.03 0.40 -5.52
CA ILE A 54 -20.07 0.24 -6.97
C ILE A 54 -20.24 -1.25 -7.25
N GLU A 55 -21.41 -1.62 -7.77
CA GLU A 55 -21.77 -3.03 -7.99
C GLU A 55 -22.59 -3.23 -9.26
N SER A 56 -22.78 -4.49 -9.67
CA SER A 56 -23.63 -4.83 -10.82
C SER A 56 -23.32 -4.02 -12.10
N GLY A 57 -22.03 -3.81 -12.39
CA GLY A 57 -21.55 -3.09 -13.58
C GLY A 57 -21.54 -1.56 -13.46
N GLY A 58 -21.87 -1.01 -12.29
CA GLY A 58 -21.79 0.42 -12.03
C GLY A 58 -20.37 0.96 -12.20
N GLN A 59 -20.22 2.24 -12.56
CA GLN A 59 -18.91 2.85 -12.78
C GLN A 59 -18.85 4.26 -12.22
N MET A 60 -17.69 4.58 -11.65
CA MET A 60 -17.39 5.89 -11.10
C MET A 60 -16.03 6.38 -11.58
N THR A 61 -15.98 7.64 -12.02
CA THR A 61 -14.74 8.34 -12.33
C THR A 61 -14.62 9.58 -11.44
N ILE A 62 -13.46 9.77 -10.83
CA ILE A 62 -13.10 11.01 -10.13
C ILE A 62 -11.96 11.65 -10.91
N ASP A 63 -12.22 12.85 -11.43
CA ASP A 63 -11.24 13.54 -12.27
C ASP A 63 -10.04 14.05 -11.48
N GLY A 64 -8.96 14.32 -12.20
CA GLY A 64 -7.70 14.78 -11.61
C GLY A 64 -7.72 16.21 -11.08
N GLN A 65 -8.83 16.94 -11.23
CA GLN A 65 -8.99 18.28 -10.69
C GLN A 65 -9.68 18.28 -9.32
N CYS A 66 -10.09 17.10 -8.84
CA CYS A 66 -10.62 16.95 -7.49
C CYS A 66 -9.51 16.93 -6.44
N GLU A 67 -9.86 17.32 -5.22
CA GLU A 67 -8.95 17.32 -4.07
C GLU A 67 -9.70 16.95 -2.79
N PHE A 68 -9.06 16.12 -1.95
CA PHE A 68 -9.51 15.75 -0.62
C PHE A 68 -8.50 16.28 0.39
N THR A 69 -8.92 17.23 1.22
CA THR A 69 -8.00 17.92 2.13
C THR A 69 -8.56 17.96 3.55
N GLU A 70 -7.76 17.48 4.50
CA GLU A 70 -8.10 17.44 5.93
C GLU A 70 -9.39 16.66 6.27
N CYS A 71 -9.80 15.73 5.40
CA CYS A 71 -10.92 14.83 5.68
C CYS A 71 -10.57 13.83 6.79
N LYS A 72 -11.51 13.53 7.68
CA LYS A 72 -11.26 12.70 8.87
C LYS A 72 -12.35 11.67 9.09
N VAL A 73 -11.97 10.46 9.50
CA VAL A 73 -12.93 9.40 9.81
C VAL A 73 -12.63 8.63 11.07
N SER A 74 -13.70 8.16 11.72
CA SER A 74 -13.59 7.30 12.91
C SER A 74 -13.23 5.85 12.58
N TYR A 75 -13.41 5.41 11.33
CA TYR A 75 -13.12 4.04 10.92
C TYR A 75 -12.23 3.98 9.67
N ASN A 76 -12.78 3.96 8.45
CA ASN A 76 -11.97 3.72 7.24
C ASN A 76 -12.13 4.79 6.16
N GLY A 77 -11.03 5.06 5.44
CA GLY A 77 -11.03 5.93 4.26
C GLY A 77 -11.18 7.40 4.60
N GLY A 78 -10.10 8.07 5.02
CA GLY A 78 -10.19 9.46 5.48
C GLY A 78 -10.76 10.41 4.43
N GLY A 79 -10.38 10.27 3.16
CA GLY A 79 -11.03 10.92 2.01
C GLY A 79 -12.15 10.07 1.41
N ILE A 80 -11.83 8.84 0.99
CA ILE A 80 -12.79 7.95 0.30
C ILE A 80 -12.84 6.57 0.94
N TYR A 81 -14.04 6.05 1.10
CA TYR A 81 -14.32 4.63 1.33
C TYR A 81 -15.00 4.05 0.10
N ALA A 82 -14.39 3.03 -0.52
CA ALA A 82 -14.88 2.42 -1.75
C ALA A 82 -15.05 0.91 -1.63
N GLN A 83 -16.26 0.43 -1.88
CA GLN A 83 -16.60 -0.97 -2.13
C GLN A 83 -16.86 -1.15 -3.62
N ILE A 84 -16.14 -2.05 -4.27
CA ILE A 84 -16.23 -2.29 -5.72
C ILE A 84 -16.39 -3.79 -5.94
N HIS A 85 -17.60 -4.22 -6.30
CA HIS A 85 -17.96 -5.63 -6.38
C HIS A 85 -18.58 -5.99 -7.73
N ASN A 86 -18.43 -7.24 -8.12
CA ASN A 86 -18.94 -7.85 -9.34
C ASN A 86 -18.27 -7.39 -10.63
N LEU A 87 -18.34 -8.27 -11.62
CA LEU A 87 -17.79 -8.07 -12.95
C LEU A 87 -18.34 -6.77 -13.58
N ASN A 88 -17.45 -6.06 -14.29
CA ASN A 88 -17.69 -4.78 -14.97
C ASN A 88 -17.92 -3.57 -14.05
N SER A 89 -17.89 -3.74 -12.73
CA SER A 89 -17.89 -2.61 -11.81
C SER A 89 -16.52 -1.93 -11.80
N LEU A 90 -16.50 -0.61 -11.91
CA LEU A 90 -15.27 0.15 -12.13
C LEU A 90 -15.17 1.41 -11.27
N LEU A 91 -14.04 1.59 -10.59
CA LEU A 91 -13.62 2.91 -10.08
C LEU A 91 -12.39 3.38 -10.85
N THR A 92 -12.41 4.62 -11.33
CA THR A 92 -11.25 5.27 -11.95
C THR A 92 -10.90 6.54 -11.20
N LEU A 93 -9.65 6.65 -10.75
CA LEU A 93 -9.06 7.86 -10.17
C LEU A 93 -8.03 8.41 -11.16
N GLU A 94 -8.27 9.62 -11.67
CA GLU A 94 -7.51 10.19 -12.77
C GLU A 94 -6.26 10.99 -12.33
N ASP A 95 -5.40 11.23 -13.33
CA ASP A 95 -4.13 11.95 -13.22
C ASP A 95 -4.31 13.35 -12.62
N GLY A 96 -3.69 13.59 -11.47
CA GLY A 96 -3.71 14.87 -10.76
C GLY A 96 -4.54 14.89 -9.48
N LEU A 97 -5.36 13.86 -9.22
CA LEU A 97 -6.17 13.76 -8.00
C LEU A 97 -5.28 13.76 -6.75
N LYS A 98 -5.71 14.49 -5.72
CA LYS A 98 -4.94 14.64 -4.47
C LYS A 98 -5.73 14.29 -3.22
N PHE A 99 -5.01 13.67 -2.29
CA PHE A 99 -5.38 13.46 -0.89
C PHE A 99 -4.31 14.10 -0.02
N GLU A 100 -4.65 15.16 0.69
CA GLU A 100 -3.73 15.88 1.57
C GLU A 100 -4.23 15.91 3.02
N ARG A 101 -3.38 15.49 3.95
CA ARG A 101 -3.67 15.54 5.40
C ARG A 101 -4.97 14.80 5.79
N CYS A 102 -5.38 13.80 5.00
CA CYS A 102 -6.52 12.97 5.33
C CYS A 102 -6.16 11.98 6.45
N ASN A 103 -7.09 11.72 7.36
CA ASN A 103 -6.86 10.89 8.53
C ASN A 103 -7.95 9.84 8.73
N SER A 104 -7.52 8.62 9.07
CA SER A 104 -8.39 7.51 9.41
C SER A 104 -7.96 6.90 10.74
N ASN A 105 -8.88 6.70 11.68
CA ASN A 105 -8.53 6.04 12.94
C ASN A 105 -8.24 4.53 12.77
N TYR A 106 -8.60 3.93 11.63
CA TYR A 106 -8.34 2.53 11.34
C TYR A 106 -7.57 2.36 10.04
N LYS A 107 -8.21 2.24 8.87
CA LYS A 107 -7.51 1.91 7.62
C LYS A 107 -7.65 2.97 6.56
N GLY A 108 -6.57 3.20 5.81
CA GLY A 108 -6.57 4.06 4.62
C GLY A 108 -6.76 5.53 4.95
N GLY A 109 -5.69 6.24 5.26
CA GLY A 109 -5.78 7.65 5.67
C GLY A 109 -6.33 8.54 4.57
N GLY A 110 -5.93 8.33 3.31
CA GLY A 110 -6.57 8.92 2.14
C GLY A 110 -7.74 8.08 1.64
N ILE A 111 -7.51 6.80 1.35
CA ILE A 111 -8.51 5.93 0.73
C ILE A 111 -8.50 4.51 1.27
N TYR A 112 -9.69 3.92 1.38
CA TYR A 112 -9.89 2.50 1.65
C TYR A 112 -10.60 1.83 0.47
N PHE A 113 -10.08 0.67 0.05
CA PHE A 113 -10.65 -0.17 -1.00
C PHE A 113 -11.00 -1.57 -0.48
N ASP A 114 -12.20 -2.03 -0.83
CA ASP A 114 -12.61 -3.43 -0.82
C ASP A 114 -13.06 -3.83 -2.22
N ILE A 115 -12.30 -4.71 -2.88
CA ILE A 115 -12.46 -5.06 -4.29
C ILE A 115 -12.67 -6.57 -4.43
N ARG A 116 -13.80 -6.97 -5.02
CA ARG A 116 -14.22 -8.38 -5.11
C ARG A 116 -14.85 -8.74 -6.44
N ASP A 117 -15.02 -10.04 -6.66
CA ASP A 117 -15.77 -10.64 -7.76
C ASP A 117 -15.41 -10.06 -9.14
N GLN A 118 -14.11 -10.02 -9.46
CA GLN A 118 -13.60 -9.52 -10.75
C GLN A 118 -13.89 -8.03 -11.04
N ALA A 119 -14.25 -7.24 -10.02
CA ALA A 119 -14.34 -5.79 -10.16
C ALA A 119 -12.98 -5.15 -10.46
N THR A 120 -13.00 -3.92 -10.99
CA THR A 120 -11.81 -3.19 -11.43
C THR A 120 -11.71 -1.81 -10.78
N CYS A 121 -10.48 -1.40 -10.50
CA CYS A 121 -10.04 -0.15 -9.94
C CYS A 121 -8.77 0.26 -10.67
N ILE A 122 -8.79 1.46 -11.25
CA ILE A 122 -7.68 2.05 -11.97
C ILE A 122 -7.28 3.33 -11.25
N ILE A 123 -6.01 3.41 -10.82
CA ILE A 123 -5.45 4.61 -10.21
C ILE A 123 -4.31 5.11 -11.08
N ASN A 124 -4.38 6.36 -11.52
CA ASN A 124 -3.38 6.94 -12.40
C ASN A 124 -2.88 8.26 -11.80
N LYS A 125 -1.61 8.30 -11.42
CA LYS A 125 -0.86 9.48 -10.96
C LYS A 125 -1.60 10.29 -9.91
N VAL A 126 -2.10 9.58 -8.91
CA VAL A 126 -2.73 10.17 -7.73
C VAL A 126 -1.67 10.49 -6.69
N GLN A 127 -1.87 11.55 -5.93
CA GLN A 127 -0.99 11.93 -4.83
C GLN A 127 -1.66 11.73 -3.48
N PHE A 128 -1.00 11.00 -2.59
CA PHE A 128 -1.30 10.91 -1.17
C PHE A 128 -0.19 11.60 -0.40
N LYS A 129 -0.53 12.64 0.36
CA LYS A 129 0.44 13.47 1.05
C LYS A 129 0.02 13.76 2.49
N ASP A 130 0.93 13.52 3.42
CA ASP A 130 0.73 13.75 4.87
C ASP A 130 -0.52 13.01 5.41
N CYS A 131 -0.93 11.92 4.77
CA CYS A 131 -2.07 11.10 5.18
C CYS A 131 -1.69 10.11 6.28
N ASN A 132 -2.61 9.88 7.23
CA ASN A 132 -2.32 9.09 8.42
C ASN A 132 -3.42 8.06 8.72
N ALA A 133 -3.02 6.87 9.18
CA ALA A 133 -3.95 5.82 9.61
C ALA A 133 -3.41 4.91 10.72
N TYR A 134 -4.23 4.01 11.25
CA TYR A 134 -3.71 2.88 12.03
C TYR A 134 -2.95 1.90 11.11
N SER A 135 -3.52 1.55 9.96
CA SER A 135 -2.82 0.81 8.90
C SER A 135 -3.09 1.42 7.53
N GLY A 136 -2.07 1.49 6.66
CA GLY A 136 -2.22 2.10 5.33
C GLY A 136 -2.37 3.62 5.41
N GLY A 137 -1.30 4.33 5.77
CA GLY A 137 -1.36 5.77 6.05
C GLY A 137 -1.91 6.59 4.88
N GLY A 138 -1.50 6.28 3.65
CA GLY A 138 -2.14 6.82 2.44
C GLY A 138 -3.32 5.99 1.96
N SER A 139 -3.14 4.68 1.79
CA SER A 139 -4.15 3.80 1.21
C SER A 139 -4.19 2.43 1.88
N CYS A 140 -5.37 1.82 1.88
CA CYS A 140 -5.57 0.43 2.29
C CYS A 140 -6.34 -0.32 1.20
N ILE A 141 -5.87 -1.51 0.82
CA ILE A 141 -6.46 -2.33 -0.24
C ILE A 141 -6.74 -3.74 0.26
N TYR A 142 -7.98 -4.18 0.05
CA TYR A 142 -8.39 -5.58 0.14
C TYR A 142 -8.83 -6.08 -1.23
N GLN A 143 -8.31 -7.24 -1.63
CA GLN A 143 -8.63 -7.90 -2.90
C GLN A 143 -8.98 -9.37 -2.70
N TYR A 144 -10.09 -9.77 -3.32
CA TYR A 144 -10.59 -11.15 -3.31
C TYR A 144 -11.06 -11.56 -4.71
N ASP A 145 -11.31 -12.85 -4.90
CA ASP A 145 -12.15 -13.39 -5.98
C ASP A 145 -11.73 -13.00 -7.41
N SER A 146 -10.45 -13.27 -7.74
CA SER A 146 -9.86 -13.15 -9.08
C SER A 146 -9.90 -11.73 -9.67
N THR A 147 -9.67 -10.74 -8.82
CA THR A 147 -9.63 -9.31 -9.18
C THR A 147 -8.30 -8.91 -9.83
N LYS A 148 -8.30 -7.94 -10.75
CA LYS A 148 -7.08 -7.49 -11.45
C LYS A 148 -7.00 -5.97 -11.46
N GLN A 149 -6.02 -5.41 -10.77
CA GLN A 149 -5.90 -3.97 -10.55
C GLN A 149 -4.57 -3.43 -11.03
N THR A 150 -4.56 -2.20 -11.55
CA THR A 150 -3.34 -1.52 -11.99
C THR A 150 -3.28 -0.10 -11.43
N PHE A 151 -2.19 0.20 -10.73
CA PHE A 151 -1.92 1.51 -10.18
C PHE A 151 -0.66 2.04 -10.83
N ASN A 152 -0.74 3.21 -11.44
CA ASN A 152 0.33 3.76 -12.27
C ASN A 152 0.72 5.16 -11.80
N GLY A 153 2.02 5.43 -11.61
CA GLY A 153 2.53 6.79 -11.37
C GLY A 153 2.11 7.43 -10.03
N THR A 154 1.51 6.67 -9.12
CA THR A 154 0.95 7.16 -7.86
C THR A 154 2.05 7.44 -6.83
N GLN A 155 1.85 8.47 -6.01
CA GLN A 155 2.83 8.95 -5.03
C GLN A 155 2.28 8.92 -3.61
N PHE A 156 3.10 8.45 -2.67
CA PHE A 156 2.86 8.49 -1.24
C PHE A 156 4.00 9.29 -0.60
N VAL A 157 3.68 10.44 0.00
CA VAL A 157 4.68 11.36 0.54
C VAL A 157 4.34 11.69 1.98
N ASN A 158 5.27 11.43 2.89
CA ASN A 158 5.11 11.64 4.34
C ASN A 158 3.87 10.95 4.94
N CYS A 159 3.42 9.85 4.35
CA CYS A 159 2.31 9.08 4.90
C CYS A 159 2.77 8.23 6.09
N GLU A 160 1.97 8.20 7.16
CA GLU A 160 2.32 7.47 8.38
C GLU A 160 1.20 6.52 8.82
N ALA A 161 1.60 5.31 9.21
CA ALA A 161 0.73 4.34 9.84
C ALA A 161 1.22 4.06 11.27
N LEU A 162 0.29 3.95 12.21
CA LEU A 162 0.63 3.56 13.58
C LEU A 162 1.15 2.11 13.62
N SER A 163 0.47 1.20 12.93
CA SER A 163 0.78 -0.22 12.89
C SER A 163 1.68 -0.55 11.71
N GLU A 164 1.15 -0.54 10.49
CA GLU A 164 1.82 -1.08 9.30
C GLU A 164 1.39 -0.39 8.00
N GLY A 165 2.26 -0.43 6.99
CA GLY A 165 1.97 0.15 5.67
C GLY A 165 1.88 1.68 5.74
N GLY A 166 3.00 2.36 5.98
CA GLY A 166 2.98 3.82 6.14
C GLY A 166 2.42 4.56 4.93
N GLY A 167 2.83 4.16 3.73
CA GLY A 167 2.18 4.59 2.48
C GLY A 167 0.92 3.76 2.20
N ILE A 168 1.10 2.44 2.06
CA ILE A 168 0.01 1.55 1.66
C ILE A 168 0.03 0.22 2.42
N MET A 169 -1.16 -0.28 2.77
CA MET A 169 -1.36 -1.65 3.23
C MET A 169 -2.18 -2.41 2.19
N VAL A 170 -1.74 -3.61 1.82
CA VAL A 170 -2.40 -4.44 0.81
C VAL A 170 -2.56 -5.87 1.33
N GLU A 171 -3.77 -6.39 1.24
CA GLU A 171 -4.05 -7.82 1.39
C GLU A 171 -4.70 -8.36 0.11
N ILE A 172 -4.12 -9.41 -0.46
CA ILE A 172 -4.61 -10.06 -1.68
C ILE A 172 -4.82 -11.55 -1.41
N TYR A 173 -6.04 -12.00 -1.68
CA TYR A 173 -6.48 -13.37 -1.51
C TYR A 173 -7.00 -13.94 -2.83
N SER A 174 -7.03 -15.27 -2.89
CA SER A 174 -7.57 -16.09 -3.99
C SER A 174 -6.69 -16.15 -5.25
N GLU A 175 -6.78 -17.30 -5.93
CA GLU A 175 -6.10 -17.52 -7.19
C GLU A 175 -6.57 -16.51 -8.25
N ASN A 176 -5.64 -16.12 -9.12
CA ASN A 176 -5.85 -15.15 -10.20
C ASN A 176 -6.16 -13.72 -9.74
N SER A 177 -6.12 -13.41 -8.44
CA SER A 177 -6.12 -12.04 -7.95
C SER A 177 -4.73 -11.42 -8.16
N ILE A 178 -4.67 -10.27 -8.83
CA ILE A 178 -3.43 -9.60 -9.24
C ILE A 178 -3.51 -8.10 -8.93
N LEU A 179 -2.52 -7.58 -8.19
CA LEU A 179 -2.25 -6.15 -8.11
C LEU A 179 -0.92 -5.84 -8.80
N GLU A 180 -0.97 -4.96 -9.80
CA GLU A 180 0.23 -4.42 -10.43
C GLU A 180 0.42 -2.93 -10.06
N LEU A 181 1.59 -2.62 -9.50
CA LEU A 181 2.03 -1.27 -9.19
C LEU A 181 3.17 -0.86 -10.16
N ILE A 182 2.98 0.21 -10.92
CA ILE A 182 3.90 0.69 -11.95
C ILE A 182 4.32 2.14 -11.69
N ASP A 183 5.62 2.43 -11.69
CA ASP A 183 6.16 3.81 -11.56
C ASP A 183 5.74 4.53 -10.26
N LEU A 184 5.71 3.80 -9.13
CA LEU A 184 5.29 4.33 -7.83
C LEU A 184 6.40 5.10 -7.13
N THR A 185 6.04 6.10 -6.32
CA THR A 185 6.97 6.74 -5.39
C THR A 185 6.44 6.69 -3.96
N PHE A 186 7.28 6.22 -3.04
CA PHE A 186 7.09 6.29 -1.60
C PHE A 186 8.24 7.10 -1.01
N GLU A 187 7.95 8.29 -0.47
CA GLU A 187 8.96 9.16 0.12
C GLU A 187 8.60 9.51 1.56
N ASN A 188 9.54 9.28 2.49
CA ASN A 188 9.40 9.55 3.92
C ASN A 188 8.20 8.84 4.58
N CYS A 189 7.73 7.74 4.02
CA CYS A 189 6.63 6.98 4.61
C CYS A 189 7.09 6.17 5.84
N LYS A 190 6.23 6.04 6.85
CA LYS A 190 6.61 5.44 8.13
C LYS A 190 5.54 4.52 8.72
N ALA A 191 5.96 3.40 9.29
CA ALA A 191 5.15 2.53 10.14
C ALA A 191 5.75 2.48 11.55
N GLN A 192 4.99 2.78 12.61
CA GLN A 192 5.60 2.95 13.94
C GLN A 192 5.87 1.63 14.68
N TYR A 193 4.94 0.67 14.66
CA TYR A 193 5.01 -0.52 15.52
C TYR A 193 5.34 -1.83 14.80
N TYR A 194 5.01 -1.96 13.52
CA TYR A 194 5.28 -3.16 12.73
C TYR A 194 6.08 -2.81 11.47
N GLY A 195 5.63 -3.23 10.30
CA GLY A 195 6.47 -3.22 9.10
C GLY A 195 5.93 -2.44 7.91
N GLY A 196 6.83 -2.15 6.96
CA GLY A 196 6.47 -1.64 5.65
C GLY A 196 6.25 -0.14 5.67
N GLY A 197 7.29 0.62 5.98
CA GLY A 197 7.23 2.08 6.05
C GLY A 197 6.65 2.68 4.77
N GLY A 198 7.09 2.19 3.61
CA GLY A 198 6.40 2.41 2.35
C GLY A 198 5.14 1.55 2.21
N MET A 199 5.31 0.23 2.27
CA MET A 199 4.25 -0.72 1.96
C MET A 199 4.25 -1.99 2.81
N ASN A 200 3.08 -2.40 3.28
CA ASN A 200 2.83 -3.70 3.91
C ASN A 200 2.02 -4.58 2.96
N LEU A 201 2.48 -5.82 2.75
CA LEU A 201 1.88 -6.80 1.84
C LEU A 201 1.54 -8.11 2.55
N TYR A 202 0.30 -8.56 2.40
CA TYR A 202 -0.12 -9.91 2.76
C TYR A 202 -0.71 -10.61 1.53
N ILE A 203 0.00 -11.61 1.01
CA ILE A 203 -0.35 -12.29 -0.25
C ILE A 203 -0.57 -13.77 0.01
N GLN A 204 -1.78 -14.26 -0.25
CA GLN A 204 -2.16 -15.63 0.07
C GLN A 204 -3.02 -16.31 -1.02
N ASP A 205 -3.06 -17.65 -1.01
CA ASP A 205 -3.98 -18.50 -1.77
C ASP A 205 -3.80 -18.36 -3.29
N GLY A 206 -2.54 -18.36 -3.74
CA GLY A 206 -2.20 -18.24 -5.17
C GLY A 206 -2.29 -16.83 -5.75
N ALA A 207 -2.61 -15.82 -4.94
CA ALA A 207 -2.63 -14.42 -5.34
C ALA A 207 -1.25 -13.89 -5.76
N GLN A 208 -1.24 -12.83 -6.57
CA GLN A 208 -0.03 -12.25 -7.13
C GLN A 208 0.06 -10.74 -6.90
N PHE A 209 1.23 -10.30 -6.45
CA PHE A 209 1.61 -8.90 -6.42
C PHE A 209 2.77 -8.69 -7.39
N VAL A 210 2.67 -7.66 -8.22
CA VAL A 210 3.69 -7.28 -9.19
C VAL A 210 4.05 -5.81 -9.00
N MET A 211 5.34 -5.54 -8.88
CA MET A 211 5.88 -4.20 -8.95
C MET A 211 6.81 -4.10 -10.15
N SER A 212 6.59 -3.10 -11.00
CA SER A 212 7.32 -2.91 -12.25
C SER A 212 7.55 -1.41 -12.55
N GLY A 213 8.19 -1.12 -13.67
CA GLY A 213 8.57 0.25 -14.03
C GLY A 213 9.70 0.79 -13.15
N THR A 214 9.66 2.08 -12.86
CA THR A 214 10.62 2.81 -12.00
C THR A 214 9.97 3.12 -10.66
N CYS A 215 9.95 2.15 -9.75
CA CYS A 215 9.42 2.36 -8.40
C CYS A 215 10.52 2.86 -7.45
N LEU A 216 10.21 3.87 -6.63
CA LEU A 216 11.14 4.45 -5.65
C LEU A 216 10.59 4.33 -4.23
N PHE A 217 11.38 3.78 -3.31
CA PHE A 217 11.18 3.84 -1.87
C PHE A 217 12.33 4.64 -1.27
N LYS A 218 12.06 5.87 -0.82
CA LYS A 218 13.08 6.79 -0.34
C LYS A 218 12.81 7.19 1.10
N ASN A 219 13.82 6.99 1.96
CA ASN A 219 13.79 7.36 3.37
C ASN A 219 12.55 6.82 4.11
N CYS A 220 12.06 5.65 3.71
CA CYS A 220 10.96 4.98 4.39
C CYS A 220 11.47 4.27 5.66
N SER A 221 10.65 4.22 6.72
CA SER A 221 11.07 3.61 7.99
C SER A 221 10.00 2.78 8.68
N ALA A 222 10.42 1.69 9.33
CA ALA A 222 9.54 0.80 10.08
C ALA A 222 10.29 0.01 11.16
N VAL A 223 9.60 -0.85 11.92
CA VAL A 223 10.27 -1.85 12.74
C VAL A 223 10.90 -2.92 11.85
N ASN A 224 10.17 -3.44 10.87
CA ASN A 224 10.66 -4.39 9.87
C ASN A 224 10.32 -3.95 8.45
N GLY A 225 11.22 -4.12 7.47
CA GLY A 225 10.93 -3.74 6.09
C GLY A 225 10.70 -2.24 5.92
N GLY A 226 11.76 -1.43 5.95
CA GLY A 226 11.62 0.04 5.94
C GLY A 226 10.91 0.53 4.69
N GLY A 227 11.24 -0.03 3.53
CA GLY A 227 10.46 0.11 2.29
C GLY A 227 9.25 -0.81 2.28
N ILE A 228 9.48 -2.13 2.20
CA ILE A 228 8.42 -3.14 2.11
C ILE A 228 8.54 -4.16 3.25
N TYR A 229 7.43 -4.43 3.90
CA TYR A 229 7.23 -5.63 4.70
C TYR A 229 6.25 -6.55 3.98
N SER A 230 6.54 -7.85 3.91
CA SER A 230 5.62 -8.80 3.30
C SER A 230 5.50 -10.14 4.03
N ALA A 231 4.29 -10.68 4.04
CA ALA A 231 4.01 -12.09 4.34
C ALA A 231 3.43 -12.78 3.10
N ILE A 232 4.09 -13.85 2.65
CA ILE A 232 3.68 -14.64 1.49
C ILE A 232 3.28 -16.03 1.96
N ARG A 233 2.07 -16.47 1.64
CA ARG A 233 1.47 -17.70 2.17
C ARG A 233 0.78 -18.51 1.06
N VAL A 234 0.75 -19.84 1.18
CA VAL A 234 -0.15 -20.74 0.43
C VAL A 234 -0.23 -20.40 -1.08
N GLY A 235 0.89 -20.52 -1.79
CA GLY A 235 0.99 -20.25 -3.23
C GLY A 235 1.06 -18.78 -3.63
N GLY A 236 0.97 -17.84 -2.68
CA GLY A 236 1.11 -16.41 -2.93
C GLY A 236 2.45 -16.05 -3.56
N GLN A 237 2.47 -14.97 -4.35
CA GLN A 237 3.63 -14.61 -5.17
C GLN A 237 3.88 -13.10 -5.15
N ILE A 238 5.12 -12.70 -4.89
CA ILE A 238 5.59 -11.32 -5.02
C ILE A 238 6.66 -11.27 -6.10
N ASN A 239 6.46 -10.40 -7.09
CA ASN A 239 7.42 -10.13 -8.16
C ASN A 239 7.78 -8.65 -8.15
N ILE A 240 9.00 -8.32 -7.72
CA ILE A 240 9.57 -6.97 -7.79
C ILE A 240 10.59 -7.02 -8.92
N LYS A 241 10.31 -6.31 -10.01
CA LYS A 241 11.12 -6.36 -11.23
C LYS A 241 11.38 -4.97 -11.76
N ASN A 242 12.30 -4.89 -12.72
CA ASN A 242 12.74 -3.66 -13.36
C ASN A 242 13.43 -2.71 -12.36
N GLN A 243 13.61 -1.45 -12.74
CA GLN A 243 14.43 -0.42 -12.08
C GLN A 243 13.81 0.09 -10.77
N CYS A 244 13.45 -0.82 -9.86
CA CYS A 244 13.02 -0.49 -8.51
C CYS A 244 14.21 -0.06 -7.66
N ILE A 245 14.05 1.01 -6.89
CA ILE A 245 15.10 1.61 -6.06
C ILE A 245 14.61 1.74 -4.62
N PHE A 246 15.35 1.16 -3.69
CA PHE A 246 15.22 1.37 -2.26
C PHE A 246 16.40 2.21 -1.80
N SER A 247 16.16 3.42 -1.34
CA SER A 247 17.19 4.39 -0.98
C SER A 247 16.97 4.91 0.43
N GLU A 248 17.99 4.78 1.28
CA GLU A 248 17.99 5.31 2.64
C GLU A 248 16.84 4.79 3.54
N CYS A 249 16.26 3.64 3.20
CA CYS A 249 15.23 3.00 4.02
C CYS A 249 15.83 2.42 5.31
N LYS A 250 15.13 2.57 6.44
CA LYS A 250 15.68 2.32 7.78
C LYS A 250 14.75 1.46 8.62
N THR A 251 15.31 0.52 9.38
CA THR A 251 14.55 -0.27 10.35
C THR A 251 15.20 -0.36 11.72
N SER A 252 14.37 -0.52 12.76
CA SER A 252 14.85 -0.78 14.12
C SER A 252 15.12 -2.26 14.39
N ASP A 253 14.53 -3.15 13.60
CA ASP A 253 14.78 -4.60 13.64
C ASP A 253 15.41 -5.04 12.31
N SER A 254 14.67 -5.61 11.37
CA SER A 254 15.27 -6.29 10.21
C SER A 254 14.80 -5.73 8.85
N GLY A 255 15.62 -5.90 7.81
CA GLY A 255 15.25 -5.57 6.42
C GLY A 255 15.10 -4.07 6.18
N GLY A 256 16.19 -3.31 6.14
CA GLY A 256 16.10 -1.85 5.99
C GLY A 256 15.34 -1.42 4.73
N GLY A 257 15.56 -2.10 3.60
CA GLY A 257 14.73 -1.99 2.40
C GLY A 257 13.52 -2.92 2.43
N ILE A 258 13.74 -4.24 2.44
CA ILE A 258 12.69 -5.26 2.40
C ILE A 258 12.83 -6.25 3.57
N PHE A 259 11.73 -6.55 4.23
CA PHE A 259 11.60 -7.73 5.06
C PHE A 259 10.51 -8.64 4.51
N SER A 260 10.78 -9.94 4.36
CA SER A 260 9.76 -10.89 3.89
C SER A 260 9.80 -12.21 4.66
N ASP A 261 8.63 -12.64 5.10
CA ASP A 261 8.39 -14.00 5.60
C ASP A 261 7.60 -14.78 4.55
N ILE A 262 8.16 -15.91 4.09
CA ILE A 262 7.67 -16.66 2.94
C ILE A 262 7.40 -18.09 3.40
N ASN A 263 6.16 -18.54 3.28
CA ASN A 263 5.78 -19.91 3.59
C ASN A 263 4.89 -20.48 2.48
N SER A 264 5.39 -21.50 1.79
CA SER A 264 4.73 -22.13 0.64
C SER A 264 4.40 -21.14 -0.49
N GLY A 265 5.23 -20.12 -0.70
CA GLY A 265 5.03 -19.09 -1.73
C GLY A 265 6.33 -18.68 -2.43
N SER A 266 6.28 -17.65 -3.26
CA SER A 266 7.45 -17.18 -4.00
C SER A 266 7.72 -15.68 -3.87
N LEU A 267 9.00 -15.34 -3.74
CA LEU A 267 9.51 -13.98 -3.85
C LEU A 267 10.55 -13.92 -4.97
N ASN A 268 10.29 -13.10 -5.98
CA ASN A 268 11.25 -12.79 -7.03
C ASN A 268 11.62 -11.30 -6.99
N ILE A 269 12.92 -11.01 -6.94
CA ILE A 269 13.49 -9.66 -6.99
C ILE A 269 14.48 -9.62 -8.16
N GLU A 270 14.20 -8.79 -9.15
CA GLU A 270 14.97 -8.68 -10.39
C GLU A 270 15.28 -7.21 -10.69
N ASP A 271 16.50 -6.93 -11.16
CA ASP A 271 16.94 -5.60 -11.63
C ASP A 271 16.76 -4.45 -10.59
N THR A 272 16.78 -4.78 -9.30
CA THR A 272 16.48 -3.83 -8.21
C THR A 272 17.75 -3.29 -7.54
N THR A 273 17.75 -2.02 -7.13
CA THR A 273 18.86 -1.40 -6.39
C THR A 273 18.47 -1.08 -4.96
N PHE A 274 19.32 -1.48 -4.01
CA PHE A 274 19.27 -1.09 -2.60
C PHE A 274 20.48 -0.20 -2.32
N ASP A 275 20.25 1.06 -1.99
CA ASP A 275 21.29 2.04 -1.69
C ASP A 275 21.11 2.62 -0.30
N SER A 276 22.13 2.43 0.54
CA SER A 276 22.23 3.04 1.86
C SER A 276 21.06 2.68 2.79
N CYS A 277 20.40 1.55 2.55
CA CYS A 277 19.41 0.97 3.46
C CYS A 277 20.10 0.41 4.71
N THR A 278 19.48 0.60 5.88
CA THR A 278 20.08 0.17 7.14
C THR A 278 19.10 -0.43 8.12
N CYS A 279 19.58 -1.33 8.96
CA CYS A 279 18.85 -1.83 10.13
C CYS A 279 19.72 -1.70 11.41
N ASN A 280 19.12 -1.76 12.59
CA ASN A 280 19.85 -1.71 13.87
C ASN A 280 19.99 -3.10 14.49
N GLN A 281 21.13 -3.37 15.11
CA GLN A 281 21.27 -4.59 15.92
C GLN A 281 20.25 -4.62 17.07
N PRO A 282 19.68 -5.81 17.37
CA PRO A 282 20.10 -7.14 16.92
C PRO A 282 19.50 -7.62 15.58
N GLY A 283 18.76 -6.78 14.87
CA GLY A 283 18.13 -7.20 13.62
C GLY A 283 19.10 -7.34 12.46
N ASN A 284 18.59 -7.82 11.32
CA ASN A 284 19.40 -8.41 10.25
C ASN A 284 19.11 -7.75 8.90
N GLY A 285 20.07 -7.82 7.96
CA GLY A 285 19.82 -7.45 6.56
C GLY A 285 19.53 -5.96 6.36
N GLY A 286 20.55 -5.11 6.36
CA GLY A 286 20.37 -3.66 6.16
C GLY A 286 19.66 -3.31 4.84
N GLY A 287 19.85 -4.09 3.79
CA GLY A 287 19.08 -4.02 2.54
C GLY A 287 17.84 -4.92 2.59
N ILE A 288 18.04 -6.23 2.71
CA ILE A 288 16.95 -7.21 2.72
C ILE A 288 17.16 -8.25 3.83
N ALA A 289 16.08 -8.60 4.53
CA ALA A 289 16.01 -9.76 5.41
C ALA A 289 14.86 -10.70 5.00
N LEU A 290 15.18 -11.96 4.72
CA LEU A 290 14.22 -12.97 4.26
C LEU A 290 14.15 -14.15 5.22
N ILE A 291 12.94 -14.60 5.54
CA ILE A 291 12.66 -15.83 6.25
C ILE A 291 11.99 -16.79 5.27
N GLN A 292 12.70 -17.86 4.92
CA GLN A 292 12.25 -18.90 4.00
C GLN A 292 11.73 -20.11 4.80
N GLY A 293 10.41 -20.28 4.79
CA GLY A 293 9.71 -21.46 5.29
C GLY A 293 9.60 -22.59 4.25
N SER A 294 8.87 -23.65 4.61
CA SER A 294 8.68 -24.84 3.78
C SER A 294 8.15 -24.52 2.38
N SER A 295 8.63 -25.25 1.36
CA SER A 295 8.16 -25.17 -0.03
C SER A 295 8.17 -23.76 -0.62
N SER A 296 9.05 -22.88 -0.13
CA SER A 296 9.14 -21.48 -0.55
C SER A 296 10.27 -21.27 -1.55
N ILE A 297 10.06 -20.37 -2.50
CA ILE A 297 11.04 -20.04 -3.55
C ILE A 297 11.49 -18.60 -3.38
N ILE A 298 12.81 -18.39 -3.37
CA ILE A 298 13.43 -17.06 -3.38
C ILE A 298 14.30 -16.97 -4.63
N SER A 299 14.12 -15.91 -5.41
CA SER A 299 14.97 -15.56 -6.55
C SER A 299 15.38 -14.10 -6.41
N ILE A 300 16.70 -13.84 -6.44
CA ILE A 300 17.27 -12.49 -6.47
C ILE A 300 18.27 -12.44 -7.63
N THR A 301 17.97 -11.68 -8.67
CA THR A 301 18.77 -11.60 -9.89
C THR A 301 19.06 -10.14 -10.25
N ASN A 302 20.23 -9.90 -10.86
CA ASN A 302 20.66 -8.59 -11.37
C ASN A 302 20.47 -7.40 -10.41
N SER A 303 20.52 -7.66 -9.10
CA SER A 303 20.20 -6.66 -8.08
C SER A 303 21.47 -6.14 -7.41
N SER A 304 21.50 -4.85 -7.09
CA SER A 304 22.66 -4.15 -6.52
C SER A 304 22.42 -3.75 -5.07
N PHE A 305 23.45 -3.92 -4.24
CA PHE A 305 23.43 -3.54 -2.82
C PHE A 305 24.61 -2.63 -2.53
N ILE A 306 24.31 -1.35 -2.33
CA ILE A 306 25.29 -0.27 -2.25
C ILE A 306 25.18 0.32 -0.85
N ASN A 307 26.28 0.36 -0.10
CA ASN A 307 26.34 0.99 1.23
C ASN A 307 25.31 0.52 2.27
N CYS A 308 24.64 -0.61 2.07
CA CYS A 308 23.69 -1.17 3.04
C CYS A 308 24.42 -1.69 4.28
N LYS A 309 23.85 -1.42 5.47
CA LYS A 309 24.51 -1.75 6.76
C LYS A 309 23.55 -2.22 7.84
N THR A 310 24.01 -3.19 8.62
CA THR A 310 23.48 -3.45 9.98
C THR A 310 24.30 -2.61 10.96
N ILE A 311 23.66 -1.65 11.62
CA ILE A 311 24.29 -0.66 12.50
C ILE A 311 24.43 -1.25 13.91
N LEU A 312 25.63 -1.14 14.47
CA LEU A 312 25.93 -1.53 15.86
C LEU A 312 25.03 -0.77 16.84
N ASN A 313 24.37 -1.49 17.73
CA ASN A 313 23.60 -0.91 18.83
C ASN A 313 24.40 -1.05 20.12
N SER A 314 25.01 0.04 20.60
CA SER A 314 25.87 0.01 21.81
C SER A 314 25.12 -0.40 23.08
N SER A 315 23.78 -0.33 23.07
CA SER A 315 22.92 -0.67 24.21
C SER A 315 22.45 -2.13 24.20
N ASP A 316 22.67 -2.89 23.12
CA ASP A 316 22.32 -4.30 22.99
C ASP A 316 23.51 -5.11 22.43
N GLN A 317 24.05 -6.02 23.23
CA GLN A 317 25.24 -6.80 22.86
C GLN A 317 24.95 -7.98 21.92
N ARG A 318 23.68 -8.21 21.56
CA ARG A 318 23.31 -9.22 20.59
C ARG A 318 23.68 -8.77 19.18
N TYR A 319 24.29 -9.68 18.42
CA TYR A 319 24.69 -9.42 17.05
C TYR A 319 23.50 -9.50 16.09
N GLY A 320 23.51 -8.61 15.10
CA GLY A 320 22.75 -8.74 13.87
C GLY A 320 23.63 -9.24 12.72
N TRP A 321 23.03 -9.89 11.75
CA TRP A 321 23.70 -10.60 10.65
C TRP A 321 23.36 -9.98 9.30
N GLY A 322 24.33 -10.01 8.38
CA GLY A 322 24.14 -9.59 6.98
C GLY A 322 24.00 -8.08 6.81
N GLY A 323 25.12 -7.38 6.56
CA GLY A 323 25.10 -5.92 6.39
C GLY A 323 24.14 -5.45 5.30
N ALA A 324 24.10 -6.16 4.17
CA ALA A 324 23.15 -5.92 3.08
C ALA A 324 22.02 -6.97 3.05
N ILE A 325 22.37 -8.25 3.03
CA ILE A 325 21.40 -9.33 2.84
C ILE A 325 21.50 -10.31 4.00
N PHE A 326 20.35 -10.68 4.55
CA PHE A 326 20.17 -11.80 5.46
C PHE A 326 19.09 -12.73 4.92
N ILE A 327 19.37 -14.04 4.91
CA ILE A 327 18.39 -15.07 4.52
C ILE A 327 18.45 -16.18 5.56
N GLN A 328 17.34 -16.43 6.22
CA GLN A 328 17.15 -17.60 7.09
C GLN A 328 16.37 -18.66 6.33
N THR A 329 16.92 -19.86 6.23
CA THR A 329 16.29 -20.99 5.53
C THR A 329 15.97 -22.12 6.49
N SER A 330 14.75 -22.65 6.48
CA SER A 330 14.39 -23.89 7.16
C SER A 330 14.12 -25.00 6.13
N VAL A 331 15.19 -25.55 5.55
CA VAL A 331 15.05 -26.73 4.67
C VAL A 331 14.99 -27.97 5.57
N ALA A 332 13.83 -28.60 5.67
CA ALA A 332 13.76 -29.97 6.16
C ALA A 332 14.43 -30.87 5.12
N THR A 333 15.46 -31.61 5.53
CA THR A 333 16.06 -32.65 4.69
C THR A 333 15.01 -33.74 4.43
N GLU A 334 14.61 -33.95 3.18
CA GLU A 334 13.94 -35.20 2.80
C GLU A 334 14.95 -36.34 2.98
N ASN A 335 14.68 -37.23 3.95
CA ASN A 335 15.36 -38.52 4.12
C ASN A 335 14.66 -39.59 3.29
#